data_AF-A0A7C5PVT4-F1
#
_entry.id   AF-A0A7C5PVT4-F1
#
_cell.length_a   1.000
_cell.length_b   1.000
_cell.length_c   1.000
_cell.angle_alpha   90.00
_cell.angle_beta   90.00
_cell.angle_gamma   90.00
#
_symmetry.space_group_name_H-M   'P 1'
#
loop_
_entity.id
_entity.type
_entity.pdbx_description
1 polymer ?
#
loop_
_entity_poly.entity_id
_entity_poly.type
_entity_poly.pdbx_seq_one_letter_code
_entity_poly.pdbx_strand_id
1 'polypeptide(L)'
;SIYGILKKYFSVESAGSVQEIEISFLGAQWADVMGIAADLPALEVRRCAITADNIPFEFAQDVYRGDRLIFTAQSIQPGQAAASSGQIWQHALDNLQYFHNH
;
A
#
# COMPACT_ATOMS: atom_id res chain seq x y z
N SER A 1 8.76 -12.27 -2.65
CA SER A 1 7.47 -11.90 -2.04
C SER A 1 6.53 -13.10 -2.07
N ILE A 2 5.46 -13.08 -1.28
CA ILE A 2 4.40 -14.11 -1.32
C ILE A 2 3.79 -14.23 -2.72
N TYR A 3 3.51 -13.11 -3.40
CA TYR A 3 3.00 -13.11 -4.78
C TYR A 3 3.90 -13.85 -5.78
N GLY A 4 5.23 -13.76 -5.63
CA GLY A 4 6.17 -14.50 -6.49
C GLY A 4 6.09 -16.02 -6.29
N ILE A 5 5.82 -16.46 -5.05
CA ILE A 5 5.60 -17.88 -4.72
C ILE A 5 4.28 -18.36 -5.30
N LEU A 6 3.21 -17.59 -5.11
CA LEU A 6 1.87 -17.89 -5.66
C LEU A 6 1.89 -18.04 -7.18
N LYS A 7 2.54 -17.11 -7.88
CA LYS A 7 2.74 -17.19 -9.32
C LYS A 7 3.53 -18.43 -9.72
N LYS A 8 4.68 -18.66 -9.09
CA LYS A 8 5.62 -19.72 -9.51
C LYS A 8 5.07 -21.13 -9.30
N TYR A 9 4.39 -21.38 -8.17
CA TYR A 9 4.02 -22.74 -7.77
C TYR A 9 2.53 -23.04 -7.91
N PHE A 10 1.68 -22.01 -8.02
CA PHE A 10 0.23 -22.18 -8.05
C PHE A 10 -0.43 -21.50 -9.26
N SER A 11 0.34 -20.84 -10.13
CA SER A 11 -0.17 -20.09 -11.29
C SER A 11 -1.22 -19.04 -10.90
N VAL A 12 -1.16 -18.53 -9.67
CA VAL A 12 -2.06 -17.48 -9.15
C VAL A 12 -1.37 -16.14 -9.32
N GLU A 13 -2.00 -15.24 -10.07
CA GLU A 13 -1.53 -13.88 -10.29
C GLU A 13 -2.64 -12.87 -9.96
N SER A 14 -2.25 -11.75 -9.36
CA SER A 14 -3.15 -10.63 -9.10
C SER A 14 -3.41 -9.86 -10.40
N ALA A 15 -4.68 -9.70 -10.76
CA ALA A 15 -5.10 -8.80 -11.83
C ALA A 15 -5.59 -7.45 -11.30
N GLY A 16 -5.91 -7.37 -10.01
CA GLY A 16 -6.37 -6.16 -9.36
C GLY A 16 -6.54 -6.36 -7.85
N SER A 17 -6.91 -5.29 -7.16
CA SER A 17 -7.26 -5.36 -5.74
C SER A 17 -8.24 -4.26 -5.37
N VAL A 18 -9.09 -4.53 -4.39
CA VAL A 18 -9.85 -3.51 -3.67
C VAL A 18 -9.12 -3.23 -2.37
N GLN A 19 -8.95 -1.95 -2.03
CA GLN A 19 -8.27 -1.51 -0.82
C GLN A 19 -9.14 -0.50 -0.07
N GLU A 20 -9.30 -0.72 1.22
CA GLU A 20 -9.90 0.21 2.17
C GLU A 20 -8.77 0.77 3.03
N ILE A 21 -8.71 2.10 3.14
CA ILE A 21 -7.66 2.82 3.87
C ILE A 21 -8.34 3.68 4.93
N GLU A 22 -7.90 3.53 6.17
CA GLU A 22 -8.47 4.22 7.32
C GLU A 22 -7.34 4.76 8.21
N ILE A 23 -7.54 5.96 8.74
CA ILE A 23 -6.67 6.51 9.78
C ILE A 23 -7.20 6.04 11.12
N SER A 24 -6.35 5.42 11.93
CA SER A 24 -6.69 4.94 13.26
C SER A 24 -5.62 5.30 14.29
N PHE A 25 -5.79 4.82 15.52
CA PHE A 25 -4.74 4.82 16.53
C PHE A 25 -4.19 3.40 16.69
N LEU A 26 -2.88 3.30 16.91
CA LEU A 26 -2.23 2.03 17.24
C LEU A 26 -2.83 1.45 18.53
N GLY A 27 -3.61 0.39 18.36
CA GLY A 27 -4.11 -0.41 19.48
C GLY A 27 -2.96 -1.07 20.25
N ALA A 28 -3.20 -1.37 21.53
CA ALA A 28 -2.18 -1.89 22.45
C ALA A 28 -1.45 -3.13 21.92
N GLN A 29 -2.15 -4.04 21.24
CA GLN A 29 -1.55 -5.26 20.67
C GLN A 29 -0.47 -4.94 19.62
N TRP A 30 -0.73 -3.95 18.76
CA TRP A 30 0.18 -3.59 17.68
C TRP A 30 1.32 -2.71 18.18
N ALA A 31 1.03 -1.86 19.17
CA ALA A 31 2.04 -1.08 19.87
C ALA A 31 3.12 -1.98 20.51
N ASP A 32 2.70 -3.07 21.16
CA ASP A 32 3.60 -4.06 21.75
C ASP A 32 4.45 -4.78 20.69
N VAL A 33 3.81 -5.32 19.63
CA VAL A 33 4.51 -5.98 18.51
C VAL A 33 5.53 -5.06 17.84
N MET A 34 5.21 -3.76 17.73
CA MET A 34 6.07 -2.76 17.08
C MET A 34 7.07 -2.08 18.03
N GLY A 35 7.01 -2.37 19.34
CA GLY A 35 7.90 -1.78 20.36
C GLY A 35 7.75 -0.26 20.49
N ILE A 36 6.53 0.25 20.43
CA ILE A 36 6.20 1.69 20.51
C ILE A 36 5.05 1.96 21.48
N ALA A 37 4.82 3.24 21.79
CA ALA A 37 3.67 3.65 22.57
C ALA A 37 2.36 3.38 21.81
N ALA A 38 1.32 2.99 22.56
CA ALA A 38 -0.05 3.03 22.07
C ALA A 38 -0.48 4.47 21.76
N ASP A 39 -1.62 4.63 21.08
CA ASP A 39 -2.21 5.93 20.74
C ASP A 39 -1.40 6.80 19.76
N LEU A 40 -0.39 6.23 19.10
CA LEU A 40 0.23 6.85 17.94
C LEU A 40 -0.69 6.74 16.71
N PRO A 41 -0.76 7.78 15.85
CA PRO A 41 -1.49 7.69 14.60
C PRO A 41 -1.00 6.51 13.75
N ALA A 42 -1.96 5.80 13.18
CA ALA A 42 -1.74 4.64 12.34
C ALA A 42 -2.53 4.75 11.04
N LEU A 43 -2.04 4.08 10.00
CA LEU A 43 -2.79 3.84 8.78
C LEU A 43 -3.12 2.36 8.72
N GLU A 44 -4.41 2.04 8.73
CA GLU A 44 -4.90 0.69 8.51
C GLU A 44 -5.28 0.53 7.04
N VAL A 45 -4.78 -0.55 6.43
CA VAL A 45 -5.05 -0.89 5.04
C VAL A 45 -5.61 -2.30 5.00
N ARG A 46 -6.85 -2.43 4.56
CA ARG A 46 -7.48 -3.73 4.28
C ARG A 46 -7.49 -3.94 2.77
N ARG A 47 -6.96 -5.08 2.30
CA ARG A 47 -6.79 -5.38 0.88
C ARG A 47 -7.39 -6.73 0.53
N CYS A 48 -8.17 -6.78 -0.55
CA CYS A 48 -8.62 -8.00 -1.20
C CYS A 48 -8.03 -8.06 -2.61
N ALA A 49 -7.17 -9.04 -2.88
CA ALA A 49 -6.59 -9.24 -4.21
C ALA A 49 -7.44 -10.21 -5.04
N ILE A 50 -7.63 -9.89 -6.32
CA ILE A 50 -8.48 -10.64 -7.25
C ILE A 50 -7.68 -11.10 -8.48
N THR A 51 -8.00 -12.28 -8.98
CA THR A 51 -7.46 -12.81 -10.25
C THR A 51 -8.15 -12.16 -11.46
N ALA A 52 -7.65 -12.44 -12.67
CA ALA A 52 -8.26 -11.97 -13.92
C ALA A 52 -9.70 -12.50 -14.13
N ASP A 53 -10.02 -13.63 -13.52
CA ASP A 53 -11.35 -14.24 -13.53
C ASP A 53 -12.27 -13.67 -12.42
N ASN A 54 -11.87 -12.56 -11.78
CA ASN A 54 -12.55 -11.92 -10.65
C ASN A 54 -12.71 -12.80 -9.42
N ILE A 55 -11.78 -13.73 -9.18
CA ILE A 55 -11.80 -14.62 -8.01
C ILE A 55 -10.90 -14.02 -6.92
N PRO A 56 -11.42 -13.72 -5.71
CA PRO A 56 -10.59 -13.33 -4.56
C PRO A 56 -9.65 -14.46 -4.15
N PHE A 57 -8.37 -14.14 -3.91
CA PHE A 57 -7.38 -15.15 -3.49
C PHE A 57 -6.53 -14.74 -2.28
N GLU A 58 -6.58 -13.47 -1.85
CA GLU A 58 -5.89 -12.98 -0.66
C GLU A 58 -6.75 -11.91 0.03
N PHE A 59 -6.84 -12.01 1.35
CA PHE A 59 -7.30 -10.93 2.23
C PHE A 59 -6.17 -10.57 3.19
N ALA A 60 -5.78 -9.30 3.20
CA ALA A 60 -4.73 -8.78 4.06
C ALA A 60 -5.23 -7.58 4.87
N GLN A 61 -4.73 -7.47 6.10
CA GLN A 61 -4.89 -6.29 6.95
C GLN A 61 -3.49 -5.87 7.40
N ASP A 62 -3.09 -4.69 6.98
CA ASP A 62 -1.80 -4.10 7.26
C ASP A 62 -2.00 -2.90 8.19
N VAL A 63 -1.18 -2.78 9.24
CA VAL A 63 -1.16 -1.61 10.13
C VAL A 63 0.20 -0.94 10.00
N TYR A 64 0.19 0.32 9.58
CA TYR A 64 1.40 1.11 9.42
C TYR A 64 1.46 2.22 10.44
N ARG A 65 2.68 2.51 10.91
CA ARG A 65 2.94 3.67 11.73
C ARG A 65 2.82 4.95 10.92
N GLY A 66 1.97 5.88 11.36
CA GLY A 66 1.75 7.15 10.66
C GLY A 66 2.98 8.05 10.63
N ASP A 67 3.90 7.90 11.58
CA ASP A 67 5.17 8.66 11.64
C ASP A 67 6.27 8.12 10.71
N ARG A 68 6.03 6.99 10.02
CA ARG A 68 7.02 6.32 9.17
C ARG A 68 6.53 5.93 7.78
N LEU A 69 5.30 6.29 7.43
CA LEU A 69 4.70 5.93 6.16
C LEU A 69 4.32 7.17 5.35
N ILE A 70 4.64 7.12 4.06
CA ILE A 70 4.03 7.97 3.05
C ILE A 70 3.24 7.05 2.11
N PHE A 71 1.95 7.30 1.96
CA PHE A 71 1.12 6.62 0.96
C PHE A 71 0.96 7.53 -0.26
N THR A 72 1.24 7.01 -1.44
CA THR A 72 1.10 7.75 -2.70
C THR A 72 0.23 6.96 -3.66
N ALA A 73 -0.79 7.63 -4.21
CA ALA A 73 -1.65 7.05 -5.23
C ALA A 73 -1.63 7.93 -6.48
N GLN A 74 -1.64 7.27 -7.63
CA GLN A 74 -1.83 7.93 -8.92
C GLN A 74 -3.12 7.41 -9.53
N SER A 75 -3.98 8.34 -9.94
CA SER A 75 -5.12 8.03 -10.80
C SER A 75 -4.74 8.41 -12.22
N ILE A 76 -4.87 7.45 -13.14
CA ILE A 76 -4.71 7.68 -14.57
C ILE A 76 -6.09 7.61 -15.23
N GLN A 77 -6.38 8.55 -16.13
CA GLN A 77 -7.57 8.43 -16.95
C GLN A 77 -7.46 7.18 -17.85
N PRO A 78 -8.55 6.42 -18.03
CA PRO A 78 -8.59 5.32 -18.99
C PRO A 78 -8.12 5.80 -20.37
N GLY A 79 -7.04 5.22 -20.90
CA GLY A 79 -6.46 5.58 -22.20
C GLY A 79 -5.14 6.37 -22.19
N GLN A 80 -4.66 6.86 -21.03
CA GLN A 80 -3.36 7.57 -20.92
C GLN A 80 -2.25 6.73 -20.26
N ALA A 81 -2.46 5.43 -20.08
CA ALA A 81 -1.71 4.56 -19.16
C ALA A 81 -0.21 4.35 -19.46
N ALA A 82 0.29 4.70 -20.64
CA ALA A 82 1.58 4.18 -21.10
C ALA A 82 2.81 5.07 -20.82
N ALA A 83 2.67 6.36 -20.52
CA ALA A 83 3.80 7.30 -20.69
C ALA A 83 4.43 7.89 -19.40
N SER A 84 3.85 7.71 -18.21
CA SER A 84 4.07 8.72 -17.16
C SER A 84 4.51 8.24 -15.78
N SER A 85 4.54 6.94 -15.48
CA SER A 85 4.83 6.47 -14.12
C SER A 85 6.24 6.88 -13.66
N GLY A 86 7.29 6.56 -14.40
CA GLY A 86 8.68 6.82 -13.99
C GLY A 86 9.04 8.31 -13.76
N GLN A 87 8.62 9.19 -14.68
CA GLN A 87 8.92 10.63 -14.56
C GLN A 87 8.10 11.31 -13.45
N ILE A 88 6.85 10.87 -13.22
CA ILE A 88 6.00 11.44 -12.17
C ILE A 88 6.48 10.98 -10.79
N TRP A 89 6.95 9.74 -10.64
CA TRP A 89 7.54 9.27 -9.38
C TRP A 89 8.80 10.05 -9.00
N GLN A 90 9.69 10.32 -9.96
CA GLN A 90 10.87 11.14 -9.70
C GLN A 90 10.45 12.56 -9.30
N HIS A 91 9.53 13.18 -10.03
CA HIS A 91 9.04 14.53 -9.71
C HIS A 91 8.33 14.60 -8.35
N ALA A 92 7.55 13.58 -7.97
CA ALA A 92 6.91 13.50 -6.66
C ALA A 92 7.94 13.33 -5.53
N LEU A 93 8.96 12.49 -5.73
CA LEU A 93 10.07 12.32 -4.78
C LEU A 93 10.88 13.61 -4.62
N ASP A 94 11.17 14.31 -5.71
CA ASP A 94 11.90 15.59 -5.69
C ASP A 94 11.12 16.66 -4.88
N ASN A 95 9.78 16.69 -5.02
CA ASN A 95 8.94 17.58 -4.23
C ASN A 95 8.83 17.15 -2.76
N LEU A 96 8.80 15.86 -2.45
CA LEU A 96 8.79 15.38 -1.06
C LEU A 96 10.12 15.65 -0.36
N GLN A 97 11.25 15.55 -1.07
CA GLN A 97 12.57 15.94 -0.55
C GLN A 97 12.66 17.45 -0.25
N TYR A 98 11.93 18.29 -0.98
CA TYR A 98 11.85 19.73 -0.71
C TYR A 98 11.22 20.03 0.68
N PHE A 99 10.14 19.32 1.05
CA PHE A 99 9.47 19.47 2.34
C PHE A 99 10.22 18.88 3.54
N HIS A 100 11.24 18.05 3.31
CA HIS A 100 12.09 17.52 4.37
C HIS A 100 13.31 18.41 4.69
N ASN A 101 13.64 19.37 3.82
CA ASN A 101 14.84 20.21 3.93
C ASN A 101 14.55 21.68 4.31
N HIS A 102 13.29 22.04 4.57
CA HIS A 102 12.84 23.36 5.03
C HIS A 102 11.81 23.19 6.14
#